data_AF-A0A2W4NYS8-F1
#
_entry.id   AF-A0A2W4NYS8-F1
#
_cell.length_a   1.000
_cell.length_b   1.000
_cell.length_c   1.000
_cell.angle_alpha   90.00
_cell.angle_beta   90.00
_cell.angle_gamma   90.00
#
_symmetry.space_group_name_H-M   'P 1'
#
loop_
_entity.id
_entity.type
_entity.pdbx_description
1 polymer ?
#
loop_
_entity_poly.entity_id
_entity_poly.type
_entity_poly.pdbx_seq_one_letter_code
_entity_poly.pdbx_strand_id
1 'polypeptide(L)'
;MASILSKESNVVQDPPFARILFSDTRFAIVWTIIRIFVGWQWLSAGLGKLSNPAWMQTGEALKGFWASAVVVPETGKAPIAFDWYRSFLQGMLDAGAYTWFAPLIAVGEVLVGVALIIGAFVGIAAFFAAFMNWNFIMAGTASTNGLLLVLAILLILAWKTAGHYGADYFLLRLLGTPWGRKSAEQNELVAVRA
;
A
#
# COMPACT_ATOMS: atom_id res chain seq x y z
N MET A 1 -48.96 -17.72 14.56
CA MET A 1 -47.62 -18.29 14.31
C MET A 1 -46.79 -17.19 13.67
N ALA A 2 -45.84 -16.64 14.43
CA ALA A 2 -45.22 -15.34 14.15
C ALA A 2 -44.35 -15.35 12.89
N SER A 3 -44.67 -14.45 11.96
CA SER A 3 -43.80 -14.07 10.84
C SER A 3 -42.53 -13.44 11.40
N ILE A 4 -41.39 -14.09 11.19
CA ILE A 4 -40.08 -13.59 11.56
C ILE A 4 -39.71 -12.52 10.54
N LEU A 5 -39.87 -11.25 10.93
CA LEU A 5 -39.38 -10.09 10.18
C LEU A 5 -37.86 -10.21 10.03
N SER A 6 -37.37 -10.35 8.80
CA SER A 6 -35.95 -10.18 8.51
C SER A 6 -35.59 -8.71 8.73
N LYS A 7 -34.59 -8.48 9.57
CA LYS A 7 -34.02 -7.17 9.84
C LYS A 7 -33.31 -6.71 8.56
N GLU A 8 -33.92 -5.80 7.81
CA GLU A 8 -33.28 -5.18 6.65
C GLU A 8 -31.94 -4.59 7.08
N SER A 9 -30.85 -5.09 6.48
CA SER A 9 -29.53 -4.51 6.65
C SER A 9 -29.51 -3.19 5.89
N ASN A 10 -29.30 -2.08 6.61
CA ASN A 10 -29.08 -0.77 6.01
C ASN A 10 -27.72 -0.76 5.28
N VAL A 11 -27.64 -1.38 4.09
CA VAL A 11 -26.45 -1.37 3.23
C VAL A 11 -26.53 -0.17 2.31
N VAL A 12 -25.68 0.83 2.57
CA VAL A 12 -25.55 1.99 1.68
C VAL A 12 -24.83 1.54 0.40
N GLN A 13 -25.50 1.70 -0.74
CA GLN A 13 -24.98 1.34 -2.06
C GLN A 13 -23.90 2.34 -2.51
N ASP A 14 -22.91 1.85 -3.26
CA ASP A 14 -21.89 2.72 -3.86
C ASP A 14 -22.49 3.66 -4.92
N PRO A 15 -22.04 4.92 -5.01
CA PRO A 15 -22.47 5.80 -6.09
C PRO A 15 -22.02 5.26 -7.46
N PRO A 16 -22.80 5.49 -8.55
CA PRO A 16 -22.52 4.91 -9.87
C PRO A 16 -21.10 5.17 -10.38
N PHE A 17 -20.57 6.36 -10.14
CA PHE A 17 -19.21 6.73 -10.53
C PHE A 17 -18.13 5.91 -9.83
N ALA A 18 -18.24 5.68 -8.52
CA ALA A 18 -17.26 4.89 -7.77
C ALA A 18 -17.27 3.42 -8.21
N ARG A 19 -18.46 2.88 -8.53
CA ARG A 19 -18.59 1.53 -9.07
C ARG A 19 -17.90 1.40 -10.42
N ILE A 20 -18.10 2.35 -11.32
CA ILE A 20 -17.45 2.37 -12.64
C ILE A 20 -15.93 2.48 -12.47
N LEU A 21 -15.46 3.39 -11.61
CA LEU A 21 -14.04 3.69 -11.48
C LEU A 21 -13.26 2.55 -10.80
N PHE A 22 -13.81 1.90 -9.76
CA PHE A 22 -13.08 0.93 -8.92
C PHE A 22 -13.53 -0.52 -9.06
N SER A 23 -14.61 -0.79 -9.80
CA SER A 23 -15.20 -2.14 -9.91
C SER A 23 -15.51 -2.59 -11.34
N ASP A 24 -15.41 -1.71 -12.34
CA ASP A 24 -15.63 -2.07 -13.74
C ASP A 24 -14.31 -2.42 -14.45
N THR A 25 -14.26 -3.57 -15.12
CA THR A 25 -13.07 -4.05 -15.83
C THR A 25 -12.65 -3.15 -16.99
N ARG A 26 -13.55 -2.33 -17.54
CA ARG A 26 -13.21 -1.35 -18.57
C ARG A 26 -12.19 -0.30 -18.09
N PHE A 27 -12.20 0.02 -16.80
CA PHE A 27 -11.24 0.93 -16.19
C PHE A 27 -9.92 0.26 -15.79
N ALA A 28 -9.79 -1.07 -15.92
CA ALA A 28 -8.56 -1.79 -15.58
C ALA A 28 -7.34 -1.30 -16.37
N ILE A 29 -7.52 -0.82 -17.60
CA ILE A 29 -6.43 -0.28 -18.41
C ILE A 29 -5.82 0.99 -17.78
N VAL A 30 -6.66 1.88 -17.25
CA VAL A 30 -6.22 3.10 -16.56
C VAL A 30 -5.42 2.72 -15.32
N TRP A 31 -5.92 1.79 -14.52
CA TRP A 31 -5.22 1.30 -13.34
C TRP A 31 -3.92 0.59 -13.66
N THR A 32 -3.86 -0.10 -14.79
CA THR A 32 -2.64 -0.77 -15.27
C THR A 32 -1.55 0.25 -15.59
N ILE A 33 -1.88 1.34 -16.27
CA ILE A 33 -0.92 2.42 -16.54
C ILE A 33 -0.45 3.06 -15.22
N ILE A 34 -1.36 3.37 -14.32
CA ILE A 34 -1.04 3.99 -13.02
C ILE A 34 -0.14 3.07 -12.19
N ARG A 35 -0.46 1.77 -12.06
CA ARG A 35 0.35 0.85 -11.26
C ARG A 35 1.73 0.60 -11.85
N ILE A 36 1.87 0.58 -13.18
CA ILE A 36 3.19 0.46 -13.82
C ILE A 36 4.01 1.72 -13.53
N PHE A 37 3.41 2.91 -13.62
CA PHE A 37 4.09 4.15 -13.28
C PHE A 37 4.54 4.17 -11.80
N VAL A 38 3.63 3.89 -10.86
CA VAL A 38 3.96 3.85 -9.42
C VAL A 38 5.00 2.78 -9.14
N GLY A 39 4.83 1.58 -9.70
CA GLY A 39 5.75 0.47 -9.55
C GLY A 39 7.15 0.77 -10.10
N TRP A 40 7.24 1.48 -11.23
CA TRP A 40 8.51 1.94 -11.79
C TRP A 40 9.25 2.90 -10.86
N GLN A 41 8.54 3.85 -10.25
CA GLN A 41 9.13 4.79 -9.28
C GLN A 41 9.73 4.04 -8.09
N TRP A 42 8.99 3.07 -7.53
CA TRP A 42 9.48 2.22 -6.43
C TRP A 42 10.65 1.34 -6.83
N LEU A 43 10.56 0.68 -8.00
CA LEU A 43 11.62 -0.19 -8.48
C LEU A 43 12.91 0.59 -8.74
N SER A 44 12.81 1.75 -9.38
CA SER A 44 13.96 2.61 -9.67
C SER A 44 14.63 3.11 -8.39
N ALA A 45 13.84 3.57 -7.40
CA ALA A 45 14.37 4.01 -6.11
C ALA A 45 15.03 2.85 -5.34
N GLY A 46 14.37 1.70 -5.28
CA GLY A 46 14.86 0.52 -4.57
C GLY A 46 16.13 -0.07 -5.18
N LEU A 47 16.22 -0.16 -6.51
CA LEU A 47 17.42 -0.67 -7.20
C LEU A 47 18.66 0.19 -6.90
N GLY A 48 18.50 1.51 -6.81
CA GLY A 48 19.59 2.41 -6.41
C GLY A 48 20.05 2.20 -4.96
N LYS A 49 19.17 1.69 -4.10
CA LYS A 49 19.50 1.36 -2.70
C LYS A 49 20.15 -0.01 -2.57
N LEU A 50 19.68 -1.01 -3.32
CA LEU A 50 20.26 -2.35 -3.29
C LEU A 50 21.74 -2.39 -3.72
N SER A 51 22.14 -1.51 -4.64
CA SER A 51 23.53 -1.39 -5.08
C SER A 51 24.40 -0.51 -4.18
N ASN A 52 23.82 0.11 -3.14
CA ASN A 52 24.52 1.06 -2.27
C ASN A 52 24.87 0.41 -0.91
N PRO A 53 26.17 0.24 -0.57
CA PRO A 53 26.58 -0.30 0.73
C PRO A 53 26.05 0.51 1.93
N ALA A 54 25.84 1.82 1.79
CA ALA A 54 25.28 2.66 2.84
C ALA A 54 23.80 2.35 3.17
N TRP A 55 23.12 1.60 2.30
CA TRP A 55 21.78 1.04 2.55
C TRP A 55 21.83 -0.42 2.98
N MET A 56 22.64 -1.24 2.30
CA MET A 56 22.60 -2.70 2.48
C MET A 56 23.52 -3.26 3.56
N GLN A 57 24.58 -2.52 3.96
CA GLN A 57 25.58 -3.02 4.91
C GLN A 57 25.60 -2.20 6.20
N THR A 58 25.69 -0.86 6.09
CA THR A 58 25.89 0.00 7.26
C THR A 58 24.61 0.70 7.75
N GLY A 59 23.67 0.96 6.84
CA GLY A 59 22.48 1.76 7.11
C GLY A 59 22.78 3.26 7.31
N GLU A 60 23.98 3.72 6.99
CA GLU A 60 24.40 5.12 7.15
C GLU A 60 23.55 6.10 6.34
N ALA A 61 23.08 5.71 5.16
CA ALA A 61 22.21 6.55 4.36
C ALA A 61 20.88 6.84 5.08
N LEU A 62 20.29 5.80 5.69
CA LEU A 62 19.07 5.93 6.47
C LEU A 62 19.33 6.68 7.79
N LYS A 63 20.46 6.42 8.45
CA LYS A 63 20.88 7.15 9.65
C LYS A 63 20.96 8.65 9.38
N GLY A 64 21.61 9.05 8.29
CA GLY A 64 21.74 10.45 7.89
C GLY A 64 20.39 11.10 7.60
N PHE A 65 19.51 10.37 6.91
CA PHE A 65 18.13 10.82 6.66
C PHE A 65 17.37 11.05 7.96
N TRP A 66 17.35 10.09 8.87
CA TRP A 66 16.67 10.21 10.16
C TRP A 66 17.29 11.29 11.04
N ALA A 67 18.62 11.36 11.13
CA ALA A 67 19.32 12.36 11.92
C ALA A 67 18.98 13.78 11.45
N SER A 68 18.83 13.98 10.14
CA SER A 68 18.39 15.25 9.56
C SER A 68 16.92 15.55 9.85
N ALA A 69 16.07 14.52 9.87
CA ALA A 69 14.62 14.66 10.09
C ALA A 69 14.27 15.04 11.54
N VAL A 70 15.02 14.54 12.53
CA VAL A 70 14.72 14.79 13.96
C VAL A 70 15.20 16.15 14.47
N VAL A 71 16.01 16.88 13.71
CA VAL A 71 16.56 18.18 14.11
C VAL A 71 15.44 19.18 14.44
N VAL A 72 15.58 19.84 15.59
CA VAL A 72 14.74 20.98 15.98
C VAL A 72 15.53 22.25 15.65
N PRO A 73 15.20 22.98 14.58
CA PRO A 73 15.90 24.22 14.28
C PRO A 73 15.51 25.32 15.29
N GLU A 74 16.47 26.15 15.69
CA GLU A 74 16.22 27.32 16.57
C GLU A 74 15.29 28.35 15.91
N THR A 75 15.32 28.42 14.58
CA THR A 75 14.45 29.26 13.76
C THR A 75 13.93 28.48 12.56
N GLY A 76 12.63 28.59 12.26
CA GLY A 76 11.99 27.93 11.11
C GLY A 76 11.11 26.75 11.51
N LYS A 77 10.64 26.00 10.51
CA LYS A 77 9.78 24.82 10.73
C LYS A 77 10.64 23.57 10.82
N ALA A 78 10.44 22.80 11.89
CA ALA A 78 11.07 21.49 12.00
C ALA A 78 10.59 20.56 10.86
N PRO A 79 11.44 19.66 10.35
CA PRO A 79 11.06 18.71 9.31
C PRO A 79 9.88 17.81 9.73
N ILE A 80 9.87 17.38 10.99
CA ILE A 80 8.78 16.61 11.58
C ILE A 80 7.86 17.53 12.38
N ALA A 81 6.63 17.70 11.92
CA ALA A 81 5.63 18.54 12.59
C ALA A 81 5.05 17.90 13.87
N PHE A 82 5.07 16.57 13.97
CA PHE A 82 4.44 15.83 15.06
C PHE A 82 5.47 15.27 16.04
N ASP A 83 5.44 15.75 17.29
CA ASP A 83 6.45 15.39 18.29
C ASP A 83 6.49 13.89 18.60
N TRP A 84 5.35 13.22 18.66
CA TRP A 84 5.30 11.77 18.90
C TRP A 84 6.04 10.98 17.81
N TYR A 85 5.96 11.44 16.55
CA TYR A 85 6.64 10.79 15.43
C TYR A 85 8.15 11.08 15.46
N ARG A 86 8.52 12.29 15.88
CA ARG A 86 9.91 12.66 16.12
C ARG A 86 10.54 11.81 17.23
N SER A 87 9.87 11.68 18.37
CA SER A 87 10.32 10.84 19.48
C SER A 87 10.45 9.38 19.07
N PHE A 88 9.53 8.87 18.24
CA PHE A 88 9.64 7.54 17.66
C PHE A 88 10.91 7.40 16.79
N LEU A 89 11.14 8.31 15.85
CA LEU A 89 12.34 8.28 14.99
C LEU A 89 13.64 8.48 15.77
N GLN A 90 13.63 9.34 16.80
CA GLN A 90 14.75 9.49 17.72
C GLN A 90 15.04 8.19 18.46
N GLY A 91 14.01 7.52 18.99
CA GLY A 91 14.18 6.21 19.63
C GLY A 91 14.74 5.15 18.68
N MET A 92 14.33 5.14 17.40
CA MET A 92 14.92 4.26 16.39
C MET A 92 16.39 4.58 16.08
N LEU A 93 16.75 5.87 16.06
CA LEU A 93 18.13 6.32 15.90
C LEU A 93 19.01 5.87 17.07
N ASP A 94 18.56 6.12 18.30
CA ASP A 94 19.28 5.80 19.53
C ASP A 94 19.46 4.29 19.70
N ALA A 95 18.48 3.50 19.26
CA ALA A 95 18.55 2.04 19.23
C ALA A 95 19.43 1.46 18.11
N GLY A 96 19.98 2.30 17.22
CA GLY A 96 20.77 1.83 16.07
C GLY A 96 19.95 1.06 15.03
N ALA A 97 18.62 1.23 15.01
CA ALA A 97 17.71 0.43 14.19
C ALA A 97 17.91 0.62 12.68
N TYR A 98 18.58 1.70 12.26
CA TYR A 98 18.90 1.98 10.86
C TYR A 98 19.74 0.86 10.21
N THR A 99 20.49 0.08 11.00
CA THR A 99 21.35 -1.01 10.52
C THR A 99 20.57 -2.15 9.85
N TRP A 100 19.42 -2.53 10.40
CA TRP A 100 18.56 -3.59 9.85
C TRP A 100 17.33 -3.02 9.13
N PHE A 101 16.91 -1.80 9.45
CA PHE A 101 15.74 -1.19 8.82
C PHE A 101 16.06 -0.64 7.42
N ALA A 102 17.29 -0.18 7.17
CA ALA A 102 17.71 0.28 5.84
C ALA A 102 17.60 -0.82 4.76
N PRO A 103 18.16 -2.03 4.93
CA PRO A 103 17.98 -3.09 3.94
C PRO A 103 16.53 -3.54 3.83
N LEU A 104 15.75 -3.52 4.92
CA LEU A 104 14.32 -3.83 4.90
C LEU A 104 13.54 -2.85 4.02
N ILE A 105 13.81 -1.54 4.14
CA ILE A 105 13.23 -0.54 3.25
C ILE A 105 13.65 -0.83 1.80
N ALA A 106 14.95 -0.94 1.52
CA ALA A 106 15.46 -1.12 0.16
C ALA A 106 14.85 -2.33 -0.55
N VAL A 107 14.77 -3.47 0.13
CA VAL A 107 14.12 -4.69 -0.39
C VAL A 107 12.61 -4.48 -0.54
N GLY A 108 11.96 -3.84 0.45
CA GLY A 108 10.54 -3.51 0.40
C GLY A 108 10.17 -2.66 -0.82
N GLU A 109 10.97 -1.64 -1.14
CA GLU A 109 10.77 -0.78 -2.31
C GLU A 109 10.83 -1.58 -3.63
N VAL A 110 11.81 -2.47 -3.76
CA VAL A 110 11.93 -3.33 -4.95
C VAL A 110 10.77 -4.31 -5.04
N LEU A 111 10.41 -4.98 -3.94
CA LEU A 111 9.30 -5.93 -3.92
C LEU A 111 7.97 -5.26 -4.28
N VAL A 112 7.69 -4.08 -3.71
CA VAL A 112 6.50 -3.29 -4.04
C VAL A 112 6.53 -2.87 -5.51
N GLY A 113 7.67 -2.39 -6.00
CA GLY A 113 7.84 -1.99 -7.40
C GLY A 113 7.56 -3.12 -8.37
N VAL A 114 8.18 -4.29 -8.16
CA VAL A 114 7.96 -5.50 -8.97
C VAL A 114 6.51 -5.95 -8.89
N ALA A 115 5.95 -6.08 -7.69
CA ALA A 115 4.58 -6.52 -7.47
C ALA A 115 3.57 -5.63 -8.20
N LEU A 116 3.74 -4.30 -8.14
CA LEU A 116 2.88 -3.35 -8.84
C LEU A 116 3.04 -3.41 -10.36
N ILE A 117 4.24 -3.64 -10.89
CA ILE A 117 4.49 -3.74 -12.35
C ILE A 117 3.89 -5.04 -12.91
N ILE A 118 4.13 -6.18 -12.28
CA ILE A 118 3.57 -7.46 -12.74
C ILE A 118 2.08 -7.60 -12.43
N GLY A 119 1.58 -6.80 -11.48
CA GLY A 119 0.20 -6.81 -11.05
C GLY A 119 -0.11 -7.99 -10.15
N ALA A 120 0.81 -8.32 -9.23
CA ALA A 120 0.63 -9.34 -8.20
C ALA A 120 0.34 -8.67 -6.86
N PHE A 121 -0.71 -9.11 -6.19
CA PHE A 121 -1.22 -8.59 -4.94
C PHE A 121 -1.34 -7.07 -4.94
N VAL A 122 -1.92 -6.47 -6.00
CA VAL A 122 -1.87 -5.02 -6.25
C VAL A 122 -2.38 -4.21 -5.06
N GLY A 123 -3.48 -4.62 -4.42
CA GLY A 123 -4.00 -3.95 -3.24
C GLY A 123 -3.02 -3.96 -2.05
N ILE A 124 -2.33 -5.08 -1.82
CA ILE A 124 -1.34 -5.23 -0.73
C ILE A 124 -0.08 -4.44 -1.06
N ALA A 125 0.43 -4.55 -2.29
CA ALA A 125 1.60 -3.79 -2.73
C ALA A 125 1.35 -2.27 -2.66
N ALA A 126 0.16 -1.82 -3.09
CA ALA A 126 -0.25 -0.42 -3.00
C ALA A 126 -0.40 0.04 -1.53
N PHE A 127 -0.85 -0.83 -0.62
CA PHE A 127 -0.86 -0.52 0.80
C PHE A 127 0.54 -0.24 1.36
N PHE A 128 1.52 -1.09 1.07
CA PHE A 128 2.90 -0.86 1.51
C PHE A 128 3.51 0.38 0.83
N ALA A 129 3.21 0.63 -0.45
CA ALA A 129 3.57 1.87 -1.12
C ALA A 129 2.99 3.11 -0.41
N ALA A 130 1.71 3.09 -0.04
CA ALA A 130 1.08 4.18 0.69
C ALA A 130 1.72 4.37 2.08
N PHE A 131 1.95 3.27 2.81
CA PHE A 131 2.55 3.29 4.14
C PHE A 131 3.96 3.89 4.13
N MET A 132 4.82 3.49 3.19
CA MET A 132 6.17 4.05 3.07
C MET A 132 6.16 5.53 2.66
N ASN A 133 5.34 5.92 1.67
CA ASN A 133 5.20 7.34 1.29
C ASN A 133 4.73 8.21 2.46
N TRP A 134 3.75 7.73 3.23
CA TRP A 134 3.28 8.44 4.41
C TRP A 134 4.40 8.64 5.43
N ASN A 135 5.22 7.62 5.70
CA ASN A 135 6.39 7.76 6.59
C ASN A 135 7.43 8.77 6.04
N PHE A 136 7.71 8.75 4.73
CA PHE A 136 8.63 9.72 4.12
C PHE A 136 8.11 11.17 4.21
N ILE A 137 6.81 11.38 4.04
CA ILE A 137 6.18 12.68 4.21
C ILE A 137 6.28 13.12 5.68
N MET A 138 5.99 12.24 6.62
CA MET A 138 6.08 12.51 8.07
C MET A 138 7.50 12.85 8.50
N ALA A 139 8.51 12.28 7.85
CA ALA A 139 9.93 12.59 8.05
C ALA A 139 10.41 13.87 7.32
N GLY A 140 9.50 14.61 6.67
CA GLY A 140 9.80 15.92 6.05
C GLY A 140 10.01 15.92 4.53
N THR A 141 9.77 14.81 3.82
CA THR A 141 9.94 14.73 2.36
C THR A 141 8.60 14.62 1.64
N ALA A 142 7.90 15.75 1.48
CA ALA A 142 6.52 15.73 0.98
C ALA A 142 6.35 15.67 -0.55
N SER A 143 7.32 16.19 -1.32
CA SER A 143 7.15 16.53 -2.75
C SER A 143 6.60 15.38 -3.62
N THR A 144 7.46 14.52 -4.17
CA THR A 144 7.04 13.41 -5.03
C THR A 144 6.24 12.35 -4.25
N ASN A 145 6.58 12.17 -2.97
CA ASN A 145 5.92 11.21 -2.08
C ASN A 145 4.43 11.49 -1.89
N GLY A 146 4.01 12.76 -1.89
CA GLY A 146 2.60 13.16 -1.79
C GLY A 146 1.77 12.66 -2.98
N LEU A 147 2.29 12.80 -4.20
CA LEU A 147 1.62 12.27 -5.40
C LEU A 147 1.56 10.74 -5.36
N LEU A 148 2.67 10.07 -5.03
CA LEU A 148 2.73 8.62 -4.96
C LEU A 148 1.79 8.05 -3.88
N LEU A 149 1.62 8.74 -2.75
CA LEU A 149 0.65 8.37 -1.72
C LEU A 149 -0.79 8.40 -2.27
N VAL A 150 -1.18 9.46 -2.98
CA VAL A 150 -2.51 9.58 -3.56
C VAL A 150 -2.77 8.47 -4.58
N LEU A 151 -1.80 8.22 -5.48
CA LEU A 151 -1.92 7.15 -6.46
C LEU A 151 -1.98 5.76 -5.81
N ALA A 152 -1.19 5.53 -4.75
CA ALA A 152 -1.23 4.29 -3.99
C ALA A 152 -2.59 4.08 -3.31
N ILE A 153 -3.19 5.11 -2.70
CA ILE A 153 -4.54 5.02 -2.12
C ILE A 153 -5.57 4.69 -3.19
N LEU A 154 -5.51 5.33 -4.36
CA LEU A 154 -6.41 5.03 -5.46
C LEU A 154 -6.26 3.58 -5.95
N LEU A 155 -5.03 3.06 -6.00
CA LEU A 155 -4.76 1.65 -6.33
C LEU A 155 -5.30 0.68 -5.26
N ILE A 156 -5.24 1.05 -3.97
CA ILE A 156 -5.86 0.27 -2.89
C ILE A 156 -7.37 0.20 -3.12
N LEU A 157 -8.03 1.32 -3.43
CA LEU A 157 -9.47 1.34 -3.71
C LEU A 157 -9.82 0.54 -4.98
N ALA A 158 -8.96 0.61 -5.99
CA ALA A 158 -9.10 -0.07 -7.27
C ALA A 158 -8.65 -1.54 -7.25
N TRP A 159 -8.34 -2.14 -6.09
CA TRP A 159 -7.69 -3.47 -6.01
C TRP A 159 -8.42 -4.56 -6.81
N LYS A 160 -9.75 -4.48 -6.91
CA LYS A 160 -10.60 -5.42 -7.67
C LYS A 160 -10.33 -5.40 -9.18
N THR A 161 -10.01 -4.24 -9.73
CA THR A 161 -9.82 -4.01 -11.18
C THR A 161 -8.37 -3.78 -11.56
N ALA A 162 -7.55 -3.26 -10.66
CA ALA A 162 -6.17 -2.88 -10.93
C ALA A 162 -5.27 -4.07 -11.28
N GLY A 163 -5.57 -5.25 -10.72
CA GLY A 163 -4.90 -6.51 -11.02
C GLY A 163 -5.42 -7.26 -12.26
N HIS A 164 -6.45 -6.74 -12.94
CA HIS A 164 -7.13 -7.48 -14.01
C HIS A 164 -6.23 -7.78 -15.22
N TYR A 165 -5.37 -6.85 -15.60
CA TYR A 165 -4.32 -7.07 -16.61
C TYR A 165 -2.97 -7.39 -15.95
N GLY A 166 -2.93 -8.32 -15.01
CA GLY A 166 -1.72 -8.69 -14.27
C GLY A 166 -1.80 -10.09 -13.67
N ALA A 167 -0.81 -10.46 -12.86
CA ALA A 167 -0.75 -11.76 -12.20
C ALA A 167 -1.98 -12.04 -11.30
N ASP A 168 -2.58 -10.99 -10.72
CA ASP A 168 -3.80 -11.07 -9.90
C ASP A 168 -4.98 -11.70 -10.63
N TYR A 169 -5.05 -11.59 -11.96
CA TYR A 169 -6.06 -12.28 -12.75
C TYR A 169 -6.05 -13.80 -12.53
N PHE A 170 -4.85 -14.39 -12.39
CA PHE A 170 -4.68 -15.81 -12.13
C PHE A 170 -4.63 -16.11 -10.63
N LEU A 171 -3.90 -15.30 -9.85
CA LEU A 171 -3.71 -15.50 -8.41
C LEU A 171 -5.03 -15.44 -7.64
N LEU A 172 -5.91 -14.48 -7.96
CA LEU A 172 -7.21 -14.34 -7.28
C LEU A 172 -8.18 -15.47 -7.63
N ARG A 173 -8.03 -16.10 -8.81
CA ARG A 173 -8.80 -17.29 -9.19
C ARG A 173 -8.30 -18.54 -8.48
N LEU A 174 -7.00 -18.66 -8.27
CA LEU A 174 -6.37 -19.82 -7.64
C LEU A 174 -6.50 -19.80 -6.11
N LEU A 175 -6.21 -18.66 -5.48
CA LEU A 175 -6.25 -18.50 -4.02
C LEU A 175 -7.68 -18.20 -3.52
N GLY A 176 -8.55 -17.73 -4.42
CA GLY A 176 -9.88 -17.25 -4.09
C GLY A 176 -9.86 -15.92 -3.33
N THR A 177 -11.04 -15.34 -3.11
CA THR A 177 -11.21 -14.25 -2.15
C THR A 177 -11.65 -14.83 -0.80
N PRO A 178 -11.19 -14.30 0.35
CA PRO A 178 -11.50 -14.88 1.65
C PRO A 178 -13.01 -14.87 1.98
N TRP A 179 -13.81 -14.11 1.24
CA TRP A 179 -15.25 -13.92 1.49
C TRP A 179 -16.13 -14.73 0.52
N GLY A 180 -15.56 -15.38 -0.50
CA GLY A 180 -16.31 -16.12 -1.52
C GLY A 180 -16.71 -17.55 -1.16
N ARG A 181 -16.12 -18.16 -0.12
CA ARG A 181 -16.37 -19.58 0.22
C ARG A 181 -17.71 -19.82 0.94
N LYS A 182 -18.20 -18.86 1.74
CA LYS A 182 -19.39 -19.09 2.59
C LYS A 182 -20.73 -19.00 1.85
N SER A 183 -20.81 -18.26 0.74
CA SER A 183 -22.06 -18.07 0.00
C SER A 183 -22.46 -19.30 -0.84
N ALA A 184 -21.49 -20.14 -1.22
CA ALA A 184 -21.77 -21.36 -1.98
C ALA A 184 -22.35 -22.46 -1.07
N GLU A 185 -21.74 -22.70 0.10
CA GLU A 185 -22.21 -23.71 1.06
C GLU A 185 -23.63 -23.40 1.60
N GLN A 186 -23.95 -22.12 1.84
CA GLN A 186 -25.30 -21.74 2.31
C GLN A 186 -26.38 -21.96 1.24
N ASN A 187 -26.10 -21.68 -0.03
CA ASN A 187 -27.05 -21.93 -1.12
C ASN A 187 -27.22 -23.43 -1.39
N GLU A 188 -26.17 -24.22 -1.24
CA GLU A 188 -26.21 -25.68 -1.39
C GLU A 188 -26.98 -26.35 -0.23
N LEU A 189 -26.77 -25.90 1.02
CA LEU A 189 -27.55 -26.34 2.19
C LEU A 189 -29.04 -26.01 2.12
N VAL A 190 -29.41 -24.89 1.48
CA VAL A 190 -30.82 -24.52 1.25
C VAL A 190 -31.41 -25.38 0.12
N ALA A 191 -30.66 -25.65 -0.94
CA ALA A 191 -31.12 -26.49 -2.05
C ALA A 191 -31.28 -27.98 -1.68
N VAL A 192 -30.46 -28.50 -0.76
CA VAL A 192 -30.56 -29.90 -0.27
C VAL A 192 -31.68 -30.08 0.76
N ARG A 193 -32.19 -28.99 1.36
CA ARG A 193 -33.27 -29.03 2.37
C ARG A 193 -34.65 -28.67 1.81
N ALA A 194 -34.76 -28.42 0.50
CA ALA A 194 -36.01 -28.19 -0.23
C ALA A 194 -36.43 -29.46 -0.98
#